data_AF-A0A210Q292-F1
#
_entry.id   AF-A0A210Q292-F1
#
_cell.length_a   1.000
_cell.length_b   1.000
_cell.length_c   1.000
_cell.angle_alpha   90.00
_cell.angle_beta   90.00
_cell.angle_gamma   90.00
#
_symmetry.space_group_name_H-M   'P 1'
#
loop_
_entity.id
_entity.type
_entity.pdbx_description
1 polymer ?
#
loop_
_entity_poly.entity_id
_entity_poly.type
_entity_poly.pdbx_seq_one_letter_code
_entity_poly.pdbx_strand_id
1 'polypeptide(L)'
;MMIGRGVPVFVRICWCFVNPIVLLILFVSTFILYKPPTYGDYVYPSYVNLLGWCVGIMPLLPVIVVGVGTVLNTPGDSFFKKFKASFRPSPYWKPISRKHASGYDVDNNMSSLGFWERIKVNVFGKQRTH
;
A
#
# COMPACT_ATOMS: atom_id res chain seq x y z
N MET A 1 -1.92 -19.92 6.42
CA MET A 1 -1.45 -19.24 5.19
C MET A 1 -1.75 -20.15 4.01
N MET A 2 -2.13 -19.57 2.86
CA MET A 2 -2.73 -20.27 1.70
C MET A 2 -1.92 -21.44 1.14
N ILE A 3 -0.61 -21.51 1.42
CA ILE A 3 0.33 -22.54 0.93
C ILE A 3 0.74 -23.54 2.04
N GLY A 4 0.12 -23.49 3.22
CA GLY A 4 0.46 -24.34 4.37
C GLY A 4 1.82 -24.02 5.03
N ARG A 5 2.65 -23.19 4.38
CA ARG A 5 3.92 -22.67 4.90
C ARG A 5 3.87 -21.15 5.05
N GLY A 6 4.71 -20.62 5.95
CA GLY A 6 4.88 -19.19 6.13
C GLY A 6 5.66 -18.56 4.98
N VAL A 7 5.37 -17.29 4.63
CA VAL A 7 6.20 -16.53 3.69
C VAL A 7 7.61 -16.41 4.28
N PRO A 8 8.68 -16.77 3.53
CA PRO A 8 10.05 -16.71 4.01
C PRO A 8 10.47 -15.27 4.32
N VAL A 9 11.36 -15.09 5.30
CA VAL A 9 11.77 -13.77 5.82
C VAL A 9 12.36 -12.87 4.72
N PHE A 10 13.16 -13.44 3.81
CA PHE A 10 13.75 -12.72 2.67
C PHE A 10 12.69 -12.04 1.79
N VAL A 11 11.59 -12.73 1.48
CA VAL A 11 10.50 -12.18 0.66
C VAL A 11 9.78 -11.05 1.40
N ARG A 12 9.61 -11.15 2.72
CA ARG A 12 8.99 -10.10 3.54
C ARG A 12 9.84 -8.83 3.57
N ILE A 13 11.16 -8.96 3.75
CA ILE A 13 12.09 -7.83 3.73
C ILE A 13 12.08 -7.15 2.35
N CYS A 14 12.07 -7.96 1.28
CA CYS A 14 11.99 -7.46 -0.08
C CYS A 14 10.75 -6.58 -0.30
N TRP A 15 9.57 -7.05 0.13
CA TRP A 15 8.32 -6.29 -0.04
C TRP A 15 8.20 -5.08 0.89
N CYS A 16 8.69 -5.16 2.13
CA CYS A 16 8.56 -4.07 3.09
C CYS A 16 9.59 -2.96 2.90
N PHE A 17 10.79 -3.25 2.39
CA PHE A 17 11.88 -2.27 2.33
C PHE A 17 12.45 -2.11 0.93
N VAL A 18 12.82 -3.20 0.26
CA VAL A 18 13.52 -3.10 -1.03
C VAL A 18 12.64 -2.47 -2.10
N ASN A 19 11.43 -3.01 -2.30
CA ASN A 19 10.48 -2.48 -3.28
C ASN A 19 10.14 -0.99 -3.05
N PRO A 20 9.72 -0.54 -1.84
CA PRO A 20 9.40 0.86 -1.65
C PRO A 20 10.61 1.77 -1.83
N ILE A 21 11.81 1.35 -1.41
CA ILE A 21 13.04 2.15 -1.59
C ILE A 21 13.39 2.28 -3.08
N VAL A 22 13.39 1.17 -3.83
CA VAL A 22 13.70 1.19 -5.26
C VAL A 22 12.68 2.04 -6.03
N LEU A 23 11.39 1.88 -5.74
CA LEU A 23 10.34 2.70 -6.36
C LEU A 23 10.50 4.19 -6.03
N LEU A 24 10.85 4.53 -4.78
CA LEU A 24 11.13 5.92 -4.38
C LEU A 24 12.31 6.50 -5.16
N ILE A 25 13.41 5.74 -5.29
CA ILE A 25 14.61 6.17 -6.02
C ILE A 25 14.28 6.42 -7.49
N LEU A 26 13.54 5.50 -8.13
CA LEU A 26 13.14 5.64 -9.53
C LEU A 26 12.21 6.84 -9.73
N PHE A 27 11.27 7.05 -8.81
CA PHE A 27 10.36 8.20 -8.83
C PHE A 27 11.12 9.52 -8.73
N VAL A 28 12.02 9.66 -7.75
CA VAL A 28 12.85 10.88 -7.58
C VAL A 28 13.76 11.10 -8.78
N SER A 29 14.38 10.03 -9.30
CA SER A 29 15.21 10.10 -10.50
C SER A 29 14.42 10.59 -11.71
N THR A 30 13.14 10.24 -11.81
CA THR A 30 12.25 10.70 -12.89
C THR A 30 12.08 12.21 -12.86
N PHE A 31 11.99 12.85 -11.68
CA PHE A 31 11.92 14.32 -11.57
C PHE A 31 13.26 15.00 -11.87
N ILE A 32 14.37 14.45 -11.37
CA ILE A 32 15.69 15.07 -11.51
C ILE A 32 16.19 14.97 -12.96
N LEU A 33 16.01 13.81 -13.60
CA LEU A 33 16.43 13.57 -14.99
C LEU A 33 15.34 13.96 -16.00
N TYR A 34 14.25 14.57 -15.55
CA TYR A 34 13.19 15.00 -16.46
C TYR A 34 13.74 16.04 -17.44
N LYS A 35 13.92 15.64 -18.69
CA LYS A 35 14.18 16.54 -19.81
C LYS A 35 13.02 16.48 -20.78
N PRO A 36 12.53 17.63 -21.29
CA PRO A 36 11.50 17.62 -22.31
C PRO A 36 11.99 16.76 -23.48
N PRO A 37 11.18 15.80 -23.97
CA PRO A 37 11.59 14.94 -25.06
C PRO A 37 11.92 15.82 -26.28
N THR A 38 13.06 15.59 -26.90
CA THR A 38 13.46 16.21 -28.16
C THR A 38 13.73 15.08 -29.15
N TYR A 39 13.33 15.26 -30.41
CA TYR A 39 13.51 14.25 -31.44
C TYR A 39 14.34 14.82 -32.57
N GLY A 40 15.63 14.47 -32.62
CA GLY A 40 16.59 15.15 -33.48
C GLY A 40 16.61 16.65 -33.20
N ASP A 41 16.36 17.46 -34.22
CA ASP A 41 16.27 18.92 -34.13
C ASP A 41 14.86 19.44 -33.77
N TYR A 42 13.88 18.54 -33.61
CA TYR A 42 12.51 18.93 -33.26
C TYR A 42 12.35 19.08 -31.75
N VAL A 43 12.13 20.32 -31.32
CA VAL A 43 11.81 20.67 -29.93
C VAL A 43 10.30 20.50 -29.73
N TYR A 44 9.91 19.55 -28.89
CA TYR A 44 8.51 19.39 -28.55
C TYR A 44 7.99 20.63 -27.80
N PRO A 45 6.84 21.16 -28.20
CA PRO A 45 6.23 22.29 -27.52
C PRO A 45 5.68 21.88 -26.14
N SER A 46 5.61 22.85 -25.24
CA SER A 46 5.30 22.64 -23.80
C SER A 46 3.94 21.97 -23.54
N TYR A 47 2.96 22.12 -24.43
CA TYR A 47 1.65 21.47 -24.29
C TYR A 47 1.71 19.94 -24.39
N VAL A 48 2.67 19.38 -25.14
CA VAL A 48 2.84 17.92 -25.27
C VAL A 48 3.31 17.31 -23.95
N ASN A 49 4.18 18.02 -23.23
CA ASN A 49 4.59 17.63 -21.89
C ASN A 49 3.38 17.57 -20.94
N LEU A 50 2.54 18.61 -20.94
CA LEU A 50 1.33 18.63 -20.10
C LEU A 50 0.41 17.45 -20.39
N LEU A 51 0.17 17.14 -21.67
CA LEU A 51 -0.61 15.97 -22.08
C LEU A 51 0.02 14.66 -21.60
N GLY A 52 1.34 14.52 -21.66
CA GLY A 52 2.06 13.35 -21.14
C GLY A 52 1.82 13.14 -19.64
N TRP A 53 1.88 14.20 -18.84
CA TRP A 53 1.56 14.12 -17.41
C TRP A 53 0.09 13.81 -17.15
N CYS A 54 -0.84 14.37 -17.93
CA CYS A 54 -2.26 14.04 -17.82
C CYS A 54 -2.51 12.54 -18.07
N VAL A 55 -1.88 11.96 -19.09
CA VAL A 55 -1.96 10.53 -19.38
C VAL A 55 -1.31 9.70 -18.27
N GLY A 56 -0.18 10.15 -17.72
CA GLY A 56 0.49 9.48 -16.60
C GLY A 56 -0.33 9.46 -15.31
N ILE A 57 -1.14 10.50 -15.05
CA ILE A 57 -2.01 10.61 -13.86
C ILE A 57 -3.34 9.89 -14.05
N MET A 58 -3.79 9.66 -15.29
CA MET A 58 -5.09 9.05 -15.59
C MET A 58 -5.35 7.72 -14.85
N PRO A 59 -4.39 6.79 -14.74
CA PRO A 59 -4.56 5.56 -13.95
C PRO A 59 -4.71 5.77 -12.44
N LEU A 60 -4.29 6.93 -11.91
CA LEU A 60 -4.43 7.26 -10.48
C LEU A 60 -5.83 7.78 -10.14
N LEU A 61 -6.57 8.32 -11.12
CA LEU A 61 -7.90 8.89 -10.88
C LEU A 61 -8.90 7.89 -10.28
N PRO A 62 -9.06 6.64 -10.79
CA PRO A 62 -9.99 5.67 -10.20
C PRO A 62 -9.68 5.35 -8.74
N VAL A 63 -8.39 5.27 -8.39
CA VAL A 63 -7.94 5.00 -7.01
C VAL A 63 -8.36 6.13 -6.08
N ILE A 64 -8.17 7.38 -6.51
CA ILE A 64 -8.57 8.56 -5.73
C ILE A 64 -10.09 8.61 -5.59
N VAL A 65 -10.85 8.39 -6.68
CA VAL A 65 -12.32 8.44 -6.67
C VAL A 65 -12.89 7.37 -5.73
N VAL A 66 -12.42 6.12 -5.82
CA VAL A 66 -12.88 5.03 -4.95
C VAL A 66 -12.46 5.28 -3.49
N GLY A 67 -11.25 5.79 -3.26
CA GLY A 67 -10.76 6.14 -1.93
C GLY A 67 -11.62 7.21 -1.26
N VAL A 68 -11.89 8.31 -1.96
CA VAL A 68 -12.75 9.40 -1.48
C VAL A 68 -14.18 8.90 -1.28
N GLY A 69 -14.73 8.15 -2.23
CA GLY A 69 -16.07 7.55 -2.10
C GLY A 69 -16.19 6.65 -0.86
N THR A 70 -15.16 5.87 -0.56
CA THR A 70 -15.12 5.02 0.64
C THR A 70 -15.10 5.85 1.92
N VAL A 71 -14.29 6.91 1.97
CA VAL A 71 -14.21 7.80 3.15
C VAL A 71 -15.53 8.53 3.38
N LEU A 72 -16.18 9.02 2.33
CA LEU A 72 -17.45 9.75 2.44
C LEU A 72 -18.61 8.84 2.88
N ASN A 73 -18.70 7.64 2.32
CA ASN A 73 -19.75 6.67 2.64
C ASN A 73 -19.55 5.95 3.98
N THR A 74 -18.38 6.07 4.62
CA THR A 74 -18.15 5.47 5.94
C THR A 74 -18.88 6.28 7.02
N PRO A 75 -19.74 5.66 7.86
CA PRO A 75 -20.39 6.33 8.98
C PRO A 75 -19.37 6.71 10.07
N GLY A 76 -19.41 7.96 10.56
CA GLY A 76 -18.54 8.42 11.64
C GLY A 76 -18.57 9.94 11.82
N ASP A 77 -18.39 10.41 13.07
CA ASP A 77 -18.58 11.83 13.41
C ASP A 77 -17.42 12.76 13.00
N SER A 78 -16.23 12.21 12.70
CA SER A 78 -15.02 13.00 12.42
C SER A 78 -14.29 12.49 11.19
N PHE A 79 -13.88 13.39 10.30
CA PHE A 79 -13.12 13.10 9.09
C PHE A 79 -11.87 12.23 9.36
N PHE A 80 -11.14 12.52 10.44
CA PHE A 80 -9.95 11.73 10.78
C PHE A 80 -10.29 10.32 11.26
N LYS A 81 -11.42 10.16 11.98
CA LYS A 81 -11.91 8.83 12.38
C LYS A 81 -12.33 8.02 11.15
N LYS A 82 -13.02 8.66 10.19
CA LYS A 82 -13.39 8.02 8.91
C LYS A 82 -12.15 7.61 8.11
N PHE A 83 -11.20 8.52 7.93
CA PHE A 83 -9.94 8.24 7.23
C PHE A 83 -9.17 7.07 7.88
N LYS A 84 -8.99 7.10 9.21
CA LYS A 84 -8.35 6.01 9.95
C LYS A 84 -9.11 4.69 9.86
N ALA A 85 -10.45 4.74 9.81
CA ALA A 85 -11.28 3.55 9.62
C ALA A 85 -11.15 2.98 8.20
N SER A 86 -11.00 3.81 7.17
CA SER A 86 -10.85 3.37 5.78
C SER A 86 -9.55 2.57 5.52
N PHE A 87 -8.51 2.77 6.33
CA PHE A 87 -7.30 1.92 6.27
C PHE A 87 -7.44 0.59 7.00
N ARG A 88 -8.58 0.32 7.65
CA ARG A 88 -8.83 -0.99 8.25
C ARG A 88 -9.42 -1.93 7.20
N PRO A 89 -8.99 -3.20 7.17
CA PRO A 89 -9.61 -4.19 6.29
C PRO A 89 -11.08 -4.39 6.67
N SER A 90 -11.88 -4.85 5.70
CA SER A 90 -13.31 -5.09 5.95
C SER A 90 -13.52 -6.19 7.01
N PRO A 91 -14.60 -6.12 7.81
CA PRO A 91 -14.87 -7.14 8.85
C PRO A 91 -15.03 -8.56 8.30
N TYR A 92 -15.45 -8.67 7.04
CA TYR A 92 -15.63 -9.93 6.33
C TYR A 92 -14.31 -10.52 5.79
N TRP A 93 -13.21 -9.77 5.85
CA TRP A 93 -11.89 -10.23 5.41
C TRP A 93 -11.29 -11.22 6.43
N LYS A 94 -11.80 -12.46 6.42
CA LYS A 94 -11.34 -13.57 7.26
C LYS A 94 -11.02 -14.80 6.39
N PRO A 95 -10.11 -15.70 6.82
CA PRO A 95 -9.89 -16.96 6.13
C PRO A 95 -11.16 -17.81 6.09
N ILE A 96 -11.40 -18.51 4.98
CA ILE A 96 -12.58 -19.37 4.81
C ILE A 96 -12.60 -20.57 5.78
N SER A 97 -11.43 -21.00 6.27
CA SER A 97 -11.33 -22.09 7.25
C SER A 97 -11.66 -21.60 8.65
N ARG A 98 -12.66 -22.22 9.30
CA ARG A 98 -13.07 -21.90 10.68
C ARG A 98 -11.93 -21.94 11.69
N LYS A 99 -11.01 -22.92 11.55
CA LYS A 99 -9.84 -23.06 12.44
C LYS A 99 -8.92 -21.85 12.36
N HIS A 100 -8.72 -21.31 11.15
CA HIS A 100 -7.90 -20.12 10.95
C HIS A 100 -8.67 -18.84 11.27
N ALA A 101 -9.99 -18.79 11.07
CA ALA A 101 -10.82 -17.63 11.43
C ALA A 101 -10.79 -17.32 12.93
N SER A 102 -10.85 -18.34 13.80
CA SER A 102 -10.78 -18.17 15.26
C SER A 102 -9.47 -17.50 15.72
N GLY A 103 -8.34 -17.81 15.06
CA GLY A 103 -7.04 -17.20 15.37
C GLY A 103 -6.95 -15.71 15.03
N TYR A 104 -7.70 -15.24 14.01
CA TYR A 104 -7.70 -13.82 13.62
C TYR A 104 -8.37 -12.93 14.68
N ASP A 105 -9.40 -13.44 15.37
CA ASP A 105 -10.10 -12.68 16.40
C ASP A 105 -9.25 -12.50 17.67
N VAL A 106 -8.41 -13.49 18.00
CA VAL A 106 -7.43 -13.41 19.11
C VAL A 106 -6.29 -12.45 18.78
N ASP A 107 -5.77 -12.47 17.55
CA ASP A 107 -4.69 -11.58 17.11
C ASP A 107 -5.13 -10.10 17.10
N ASN A 108 -6.39 -9.82 16.76
CA ASN A 108 -6.94 -8.46 16.83
C ASN A 108 -6.94 -7.90 18.25
N ASN A 109 -7.22 -8.72 19.27
CA ASN A 109 -7.20 -8.29 20.68
C ASN A 109 -5.78 -8.16 21.25
N MET A 110 -4.80 -8.87 20.69
CA MET A 110 -3.37 -8.75 21.05
C MET A 110 -2.68 -7.52 20.42
N SER A 111 -3.34 -6.82 19.50
CA SER A 111 -2.74 -5.77 18.65
C SER A 111 -2.51 -4.40 19.33
N SER A 112 -2.60 -4.31 20.67
CA SER A 112 -2.30 -3.10 21.44
C SER A 112 -0.79 -2.77 21.52
N LEU A 113 0.06 -3.61 20.94
CA LEU A 113 1.50 -3.46 20.91
C LEU A 113 1.97 -2.21 20.13
N GLY A 114 3.06 -1.60 20.60
CA GLY A 114 3.67 -0.42 20.00
C GLY A 114 4.07 -0.60 18.53
N PHE A 115 4.23 0.50 17.81
CA PHE A 115 4.54 0.52 16.37
C PHE A 115 5.75 -0.37 16.01
N TRP A 116 6.82 -0.32 16.79
CA TRP A 116 8.03 -1.12 16.57
C TRP A 116 7.81 -2.62 16.71
N GLU A 117 6.96 -3.05 17.65
CA GLU A 117 6.61 -4.46 17.81
C GLU A 117 5.80 -4.96 16.61
N ARG A 118 4.93 -4.11 16.04
CA ARG A 118 4.21 -4.45 14.80
C ARG A 118 5.16 -4.63 13.62
N ILE A 119 6.18 -3.77 13.50
CA ILE A 119 7.22 -3.94 12.47
C ILE A 119 7.97 -5.24 12.69
N LYS A 120 8.46 -5.51 13.91
CA LYS A 120 9.20 -6.75 14.21
C LYS A 120 8.39 -8.00 13.88
N VAL A 121 7.12 -8.05 14.29
CA VAL A 121 6.23 -9.19 14.03
C VAL A 121 5.92 -9.35 12.53
N ASN A 122 5.77 -8.27 11.78
CA ASN A 122 5.58 -8.34 10.33
C ASN A 122 6.83 -8.86 9.61
N VAL A 123 8.01 -8.38 10.00
CA VAL A 123 9.29 -8.73 9.36
C VAL A 123 9.73 -10.15 9.70
N PHE A 124 9.81 -10.51 10.97
CA PHE A 124 10.32 -11.81 11.42
C PHE A 124 9.24 -12.88 11.57
N GLY A 125 7.97 -12.48 11.52
CA GLY A 125 6.85 -13.37 11.81
C GLY A 125 6.65 -13.56 13.31
N LYS A 126 5.43 -13.95 13.69
CA LYS A 126 5.12 -14.37 15.05
C LYS A 126 5.88 -15.67 15.32
N GLN A 127 6.78 -15.68 16.30
CA GLN A 127 7.39 -16.93 16.77
C GLN A 127 6.25 -17.86 17.21
N ARG A 128 6.14 -19.03 16.59
CA ARG A 128 5.27 -20.08 17.09
C ARG A 128 5.88 -20.54 18.41
N THR A 129 5.38 -20.03 19.52
CA THR A 129 5.50 -20.74 20.80
C THR A 129 4.84 -22.10 20.59
N HIS A 130 5.67 -23.14 20.67
CA HIS A 130 5.30 -24.53 20.52
C HIS A 130 4.30 -24.96 21.60
#